data_AF-A0A5C5GGS9-F1
#
_entry.id   AF-A0A5C5GGS9-F1
#
_cell.length_a   1.000
_cell.length_b   1.000
_cell.length_c   1.000
_cell.angle_alpha   90.00
_cell.angle_beta   90.00
_cell.angle_gamma   90.00
#
_symmetry.space_group_name_H-M   'P 1'
#
loop_
_entity.id
_entity.type
_entity.pdbx_description
1 polymer ?
#
loop_
_entity_poly.entity_id
_entity_poly.type
_entity_poly.pdbx_seq_one_letter_code
_entity_poly.pdbx_strand_id
1 'polypeptide(L)'
;MTGAASYQFRPVTMDDLPLLAAWRSTAHVRQWWGAFEPYSPEALSDARVARWIVSTAGRPFAFIQDYSVHGWDDHHFAALPEGSRGIDQFIGDPAMVGIGHGTAFIGARIRALFENGAPVVATDPHPDNARAIAVCRKLGFVPSGPPQETAWGPILPMLARRPGQ
;
A
#
# COMPACT_ATOMS: atom_id res chain seq x y z
N MET A 1 20.85 -18.26 -9.57
CA MET A 1 20.09 -17.13 -10.15
C MET A 1 18.62 -17.39 -9.87
N THR A 2 18.07 -16.84 -8.78
CA THR A 2 16.63 -16.89 -8.51
C THR A 2 15.94 -16.01 -9.55
N GLY A 3 15.19 -16.60 -10.49
CA GLY A 3 14.38 -15.85 -11.43
C GLY A 3 13.53 -14.85 -10.67
N ALA A 4 13.58 -13.57 -11.05
CA ALA A 4 12.75 -12.55 -10.43
C ALA A 4 11.29 -12.99 -10.58
N ALA A 5 10.63 -13.28 -9.45
CA ALA A 5 9.22 -13.58 -9.47
C ALA A 5 8.49 -12.41 -10.16
N SER A 6 7.85 -12.68 -11.29
CA SER A 6 7.06 -11.67 -11.99
C SER A 6 5.77 -11.45 -11.20
N TYR A 7 5.64 -10.26 -10.62
CA TYR A 7 4.41 -9.85 -9.93
C TYR A 7 3.45 -9.24 -10.94
N GLN A 8 2.21 -9.68 -10.88
CA GLN A 8 1.13 -9.16 -11.70
C GLN A 8 0.20 -8.33 -10.83
N PHE A 9 -0.19 -7.17 -11.34
CA PHE A 9 -1.13 -6.27 -10.71
C PHE A 9 -2.36 -6.20 -11.59
N ARG A 10 -3.52 -6.57 -11.05
CA ARG A 10 -4.80 -6.35 -11.72
C ARG A 10 -5.72 -5.52 -10.85
N PRO A 11 -6.59 -4.68 -11.44
CA PRO A 11 -7.60 -3.98 -10.68
C PRO A 11 -8.44 -4.95 -9.84
N VAL A 12 -8.81 -4.50 -8.64
CA VAL A 12 -9.81 -5.18 -7.82
C VAL A 12 -11.17 -5.09 -8.50
N THR A 13 -11.92 -6.19 -8.50
CA THR A 13 -13.31 -6.25 -8.95
C THR A 13 -14.23 -6.65 -7.81
N MET A 14 -15.55 -6.60 -8.04
CA MET A 14 -16.54 -7.09 -7.07
C MET A 14 -16.35 -8.57 -6.73
N ASP A 15 -15.80 -9.38 -7.64
CA ASP A 15 -15.54 -10.81 -7.43
C ASP A 15 -14.41 -11.06 -6.42
N ASP A 16 -13.58 -10.05 -6.14
CA ASP A 16 -12.49 -10.14 -5.16
C ASP A 16 -12.94 -9.85 -3.73
N LEU A 17 -14.15 -9.33 -3.51
CA LEU A 17 -14.59 -8.95 -2.18
C LEU A 17 -14.57 -10.11 -1.17
N PRO A 18 -14.99 -11.35 -1.52
CA PRO A 18 -14.85 -12.49 -0.63
C PRO A 18 -13.38 -12.80 -0.29
N LEU A 19 -12.47 -12.67 -1.26
CA LEU A 19 -11.04 -12.90 -1.05
C LEU A 19 -10.43 -11.84 -0.12
N LEU A 20 -10.74 -10.57 -0.35
CA LEU A 20 -10.29 -9.45 0.48
C LEU A 20 -10.85 -9.55 1.91
N ALA A 21 -12.11 -9.97 2.06
CA ALA A 21 -12.72 -10.23 3.36
C ALA A 21 -12.00 -11.37 4.09
N ALA A 22 -11.68 -12.46 3.40
CA ALA A 22 -10.93 -13.59 3.96
C ALA A 22 -9.53 -13.16 4.41
N TRP A 23 -8.80 -12.41 3.58
CA TRP A 23 -7.47 -11.91 3.92
C TRP A 23 -7.49 -10.93 5.09
N ARG A 24 -8.41 -9.95 5.11
CA ARG A 24 -8.58 -9.03 6.24
C ARG A 24 -9.00 -9.73 7.54
N SER A 25 -9.59 -10.91 7.44
CA SER A 25 -9.93 -11.74 8.60
C SER A 25 -8.75 -12.48 9.21
N THR A 26 -7.61 -12.60 8.49
CA THR A 26 -6.40 -13.23 9.04
C THR A 26 -5.79 -12.38 10.15
N ALA A 27 -5.21 -13.03 11.16
CA ALA A 27 -4.71 -12.35 12.35
C ALA A 27 -3.63 -11.29 12.02
N HIS A 28 -2.72 -11.59 11.08
CA HIS A 28 -1.62 -10.69 10.74
C HIS A 28 -2.03 -9.48 9.90
N VAL A 29 -3.16 -9.55 9.19
CA VAL A 29 -3.75 -8.39 8.51
C VAL A 29 -4.61 -7.60 9.48
N ARG A 30 -5.54 -8.26 10.18
CA ARG A 30 -6.47 -7.63 11.14
C ARG A 30 -5.74 -6.81 12.22
N GLN A 31 -4.56 -7.26 12.65
CA GLN A 31 -3.76 -6.55 13.64
C GLN A 31 -3.44 -5.10 13.22
N TRP A 32 -3.27 -4.86 11.92
CA TRP A 32 -2.80 -3.57 11.39
C TRP A 32 -3.80 -2.90 10.47
N TRP A 33 -4.83 -3.63 10.06
CA TRP A 33 -5.82 -3.20 9.10
C TRP A 33 -7.18 -3.38 9.78
N GLY A 34 -7.82 -2.26 10.10
CA GLY A 34 -9.04 -2.20 10.91
C GLY A 34 -10.22 -3.00 10.34
N ALA A 35 -11.39 -2.82 10.97
CA ALA A 35 -12.60 -3.57 10.62
C ALA A 35 -12.91 -3.53 9.11
N PHE A 36 -13.33 -4.67 8.57
CA PHE A 36 -13.71 -4.79 7.17
C PHE A 36 -15.12 -4.22 6.96
N GLU A 37 -15.20 -3.12 6.23
CA GLU A 37 -16.40 -2.77 5.48
C GLU A 37 -16.22 -3.23 4.02
N PRO A 38 -17.19 -3.97 3.45
CA PRO A 38 -17.14 -4.35 2.04
C PRO A 38 -17.08 -3.10 1.16
N TYR A 39 -16.22 -3.13 0.14
CA TYR A 39 -16.21 -2.05 -0.85
C TYR A 39 -17.51 -2.08 -1.66
N SER A 40 -18.14 -0.92 -1.84
CA SER A 40 -19.25 -0.75 -2.77
C SER A 40 -18.72 -0.58 -4.22
N PRO A 41 -19.57 -0.77 -5.25
CA PRO A 41 -19.19 -0.48 -6.64
C PRO A 41 -18.70 0.96 -6.84
N GLU A 42 -19.28 1.92 -6.12
CA GLU A 42 -18.87 3.33 -6.14
C GLU A 42 -17.48 3.50 -5.52
N ALA A 43 -17.21 2.82 -4.40
CA ALA A 43 -15.89 2.85 -3.77
C ALA A 43 -14.81 2.26 -4.68
N LEU A 44 -15.11 1.19 -5.42
CA LEU A 44 -14.18 0.57 -6.37
C LEU A 44 -13.97 1.42 -7.65
N SER A 45 -14.94 2.24 -8.03
CA SER A 45 -14.84 3.13 -9.21
C SER A 45 -14.30 4.53 -8.89
N ASP A 46 -13.98 4.83 -7.63
CA ASP A 46 -13.36 6.10 -7.23
C ASP A 46 -11.98 6.28 -7.86
N ALA A 47 -11.89 7.19 -8.84
CA ALA A 47 -10.66 7.49 -9.57
C ALA A 47 -9.53 8.03 -8.68
N ARG A 48 -9.83 8.51 -7.46
CA ARG A 48 -8.80 8.96 -6.51
C ARG A 48 -7.98 7.79 -5.98
N VAL A 49 -8.51 6.57 -5.98
CA VAL A 49 -7.89 5.37 -5.38
C VAL A 49 -7.84 4.21 -6.37
N ALA A 50 -6.64 3.82 -6.78
CA ALA A 50 -6.43 2.61 -7.55
C ALA A 50 -6.17 1.44 -6.59
N ARG A 51 -6.90 0.34 -6.76
CA ARG A 51 -6.81 -0.85 -5.89
C ARG A 51 -6.43 -2.06 -6.71
N TRP A 52 -5.46 -2.83 -6.22
CA TRP A 52 -4.84 -3.91 -6.97
C TRP A 52 -4.81 -5.22 -6.19
N ILE A 53 -5.18 -6.31 -6.86
CA ILE A 53 -4.79 -7.66 -6.47
C ILE A 53 -3.40 -7.94 -7.04
N VAL A 54 -2.50 -8.38 -6.17
CA VAL A 54 -1.14 -8.77 -6.51
C VAL A 54 -1.05 -10.29 -6.57
N SER A 55 -0.55 -10.79 -7.69
CA SER A 55 -0.36 -12.22 -7.94
C SER A 55 1.08 -12.55 -8.29
N THR A 56 1.51 -13.76 -7.95
CA THR A 56 2.76 -14.37 -8.43
C THR A 56 2.48 -15.80 -8.87
N ALA A 57 3.06 -16.24 -9.98
CA ALA A 57 2.77 -17.56 -10.57
C ALA A 57 1.26 -17.85 -10.72
N GLY A 58 0.47 -16.84 -11.11
CA GLY A 58 -0.98 -16.94 -11.28
C GLY A 58 -1.81 -16.99 -9.99
N ARG A 59 -1.17 -16.92 -8.81
CA ARG A 59 -1.86 -17.00 -7.52
C ARG A 59 -1.94 -15.62 -6.84
N PRO A 60 -3.15 -15.12 -6.52
CA PRO A 60 -3.30 -13.89 -5.76
C PRO A 60 -2.85 -14.12 -4.32
N PHE A 61 -2.09 -13.17 -3.75
CA PHE A 61 -1.58 -13.31 -2.39
C PHE A 61 -1.53 -12.00 -1.59
N ALA A 62 -1.65 -10.85 -2.25
CA ALA A 62 -1.54 -9.54 -1.61
C ALA A 62 -2.47 -8.51 -2.25
N PHE A 63 -2.70 -7.44 -1.50
CA PHE A 63 -3.44 -6.26 -1.91
C PHE A 63 -2.54 -5.03 -1.77
N ILE A 64 -2.66 -4.10 -2.71
CA ILE A 64 -2.08 -2.77 -2.61
C ILE A 64 -3.04 -1.75 -3.19
N GLN A 65 -3.17 -0.61 -2.53
CA GLN A 65 -3.83 0.56 -3.06
C GLN A 65 -2.85 1.72 -3.17
N ASP A 66 -3.08 2.57 -4.15
CA ASP A 66 -2.44 3.87 -4.23
C ASP A 66 -3.50 4.94 -4.47
N TYR A 67 -3.34 6.09 -3.83
CA TYR A 67 -4.36 7.13 -3.79
C TYR A 67 -3.77 8.54 -3.97
N SER A 68 -4.60 9.48 -4.40
CA SER A 68 -4.23 10.89 -4.45
C SER A 68 -4.23 11.47 -3.05
N VAL A 69 -3.11 12.02 -2.58
CA VAL A 69 -3.04 12.68 -1.26
C VAL A 69 -3.83 13.98 -1.22
N HIS A 70 -4.19 14.54 -2.38
CA HIS A 70 -5.04 15.72 -2.54
C HIS A 70 -6.51 15.35 -2.81
N GLY A 71 -6.87 14.07 -2.67
CA GLY A 71 -8.24 13.61 -2.90
C GLY A 71 -9.22 13.96 -1.77
N TRP A 72 -8.72 14.46 -0.63
CA TRP A 72 -9.47 14.82 0.57
C TRP A 72 -8.85 16.07 1.21
N ASP A 73 -9.68 17.03 1.61
CA ASP A 73 -9.25 18.35 2.08
C ASP A 73 -8.32 18.28 3.32
N ASP A 74 -8.57 17.33 4.23
CA ASP A 74 -7.84 17.17 5.50
C ASP A 74 -6.84 16.01 5.48
N HIS A 75 -6.39 15.55 4.31
CA HIS A 75 -5.39 14.49 4.27
C HIS A 75 -4.09 14.98 4.90
N HIS A 76 -3.51 14.20 5.81
CA HIS A 76 -2.25 14.55 6.50
C HIS A 76 -1.01 14.61 5.58
N PHE A 77 -1.18 14.34 4.29
CA PHE A 77 -0.17 14.45 3.23
C PHE A 77 -0.54 15.50 2.17
N ALA A 78 -1.58 16.31 2.38
CA ALA A 78 -2.06 17.31 1.42
C ALA A 78 -1.01 18.40 1.10
N ALA A 79 -0.06 18.65 2.00
CA ALA A 79 1.05 19.58 1.78
C ALA A 79 2.17 19.03 0.87
N LEU A 80 2.11 17.77 0.46
CA LEU A 80 3.05 17.21 -0.50
C LEU A 80 2.85 17.84 -1.90
N PRO A 81 3.90 17.86 -2.75
CA PRO A 81 3.80 18.41 -4.10
C PRO A 81 2.66 17.77 -4.90
N GLU A 82 2.06 18.54 -5.82
CA GLU A 82 1.00 18.07 -6.70
C GLU A 82 1.41 16.78 -7.45
N GLY A 83 0.48 15.84 -7.57
CA GLY A 83 0.74 14.52 -8.16
C GLY A 83 1.36 13.50 -7.19
N SER A 84 1.64 13.88 -5.94
CA SER A 84 2.07 12.92 -4.91
C SER A 84 1.00 11.86 -4.65
N ARG A 85 1.45 10.64 -4.37
CA ARG A 85 0.58 9.48 -4.15
C ARG A 85 0.81 8.88 -2.77
N GLY A 86 -0.23 8.44 -2.09
CA GLY A 86 -0.12 7.58 -0.91
C GLY A 86 -0.25 6.11 -1.30
N ILE A 87 0.27 5.20 -0.48
CA ILE A 87 0.09 3.75 -0.64
C ILE A 87 -0.24 3.06 0.68
N ASP A 88 -1.11 2.05 0.58
CA ASP A 88 -1.34 1.07 1.64
C ASP A 88 -1.34 -0.34 1.07
N GLN A 89 -0.89 -1.32 1.86
CA GLN A 89 -0.77 -2.69 1.40
C GLN A 89 -0.83 -3.72 2.52
N PHE A 90 -1.22 -4.93 2.16
CA PHE A 90 -1.03 -6.11 3.01
C PHE A 90 -0.79 -7.36 2.17
N ILE A 91 -0.09 -8.32 2.77
CA ILE A 91 -0.02 -9.69 2.25
C ILE A 91 -1.13 -10.48 2.92
N GLY A 92 -2.07 -11.00 2.13
CA GLY A 92 -3.22 -11.74 2.62
C GLY A 92 -2.90 -13.20 2.93
N ASP A 93 -2.11 -13.85 2.08
CA ASP A 93 -1.68 -15.24 2.28
C ASP A 93 -0.59 -15.32 3.38
N PRO A 94 -0.86 -15.96 4.55
CA PRO A 94 0.10 -16.05 5.65
C PRO A 94 1.42 -16.71 5.24
N ALA A 95 1.40 -17.67 4.29
CA ALA A 95 2.59 -18.39 3.84
C ALA A 95 3.55 -17.50 3.03
N MET A 96 3.07 -16.35 2.55
CA MET A 96 3.83 -15.41 1.73
C MET A 96 4.42 -14.25 2.55
N VAL A 97 4.17 -14.22 3.85
CA VAL A 97 4.65 -13.18 4.77
C VAL A 97 6.10 -13.47 5.20
N GLY A 98 6.93 -12.43 5.27
CA GLY A 98 8.28 -12.53 5.86
C GLY A 98 9.36 -13.15 4.95
N ILE A 99 9.00 -13.58 3.73
CA ILE A 99 9.92 -14.22 2.78
C ILE A 99 10.36 -13.32 1.61
N GLY A 100 10.18 -12.00 1.74
CA GLY A 100 10.70 -11.00 0.79
C GLY A 100 9.71 -10.51 -0.28
N HIS A 101 8.52 -11.13 -0.41
CA HIS A 101 7.51 -10.69 -1.38
C HIS A 101 7.09 -9.24 -1.20
N GLY A 102 6.90 -8.79 0.06
CA GLY A 102 6.51 -7.41 0.38
C GLY A 102 7.42 -6.38 -0.26
N THR A 103 8.72 -6.45 0.02
CA THR A 103 9.70 -5.54 -0.60
C THR A 103 9.64 -5.58 -2.13
N ALA A 104 9.49 -6.77 -2.72
CA ALA A 104 9.54 -6.90 -4.16
C ALA A 104 8.32 -6.29 -4.88
N PHE A 105 7.08 -6.62 -4.48
CA PHE A 105 5.90 -6.09 -5.17
C PHE A 105 5.64 -4.61 -4.86
N ILE A 106 5.89 -4.18 -3.62
CA ILE A 106 5.70 -2.77 -3.24
C ILE A 106 6.71 -1.92 -4.01
N GLY A 107 7.96 -2.37 -4.13
CA GLY A 107 8.98 -1.70 -4.94
C GLY A 107 8.61 -1.60 -6.42
N ALA A 108 7.99 -2.64 -6.98
CA ALA A 108 7.47 -2.60 -8.35
C ALA A 108 6.34 -1.57 -8.51
N ARG A 109 5.40 -1.49 -7.56
CA ARG A 109 4.30 -0.51 -7.60
C ARG A 109 4.83 0.92 -7.47
N ILE A 110 5.73 1.19 -6.53
CA ILE A 110 6.34 2.51 -6.32
C ILE A 110 7.08 2.98 -7.57
N ARG A 111 7.84 2.08 -8.22
CA ARG A 111 8.52 2.38 -9.47
C ARG A 111 7.52 2.83 -10.54
N ALA A 112 6.43 2.09 -10.71
CA ALA A 112 5.37 2.46 -11.66
C ALA A 112 4.73 3.83 -11.33
N LEU A 113 4.54 4.16 -10.05
CA LEU A 113 4.05 5.48 -9.65
C LEU A 113 5.03 6.61 -10.01
N PHE A 114 6.33 6.41 -9.81
CA PHE A 114 7.35 7.39 -10.20
C PHE A 114 7.48 7.52 -11.73
N GLU A 115 7.39 6.41 -12.46
CA GLU A 115 7.36 6.41 -13.94
C GLU A 115 6.15 7.17 -14.48
N ASN A 116 5.02 7.09 -13.79
CA ASN A 116 3.79 7.85 -14.08
C ASN A 116 3.81 9.30 -13.54
N GLY A 117 4.96 9.79 -13.07
CA GLY A 117 5.17 11.20 -12.76
C GLY A 117 4.92 11.62 -11.32
N ALA A 118 4.62 10.70 -10.39
CA ALA A 118 4.53 11.05 -8.98
C ALA A 118 5.88 11.64 -8.50
N PRO A 119 5.93 12.83 -7.87
CA PRO A 119 7.17 13.38 -7.32
C PRO A 119 7.52 12.73 -5.96
N VAL A 120 6.50 12.33 -5.21
CA VAL A 120 6.61 11.69 -3.89
C VAL A 120 5.61 10.56 -3.78
N VAL A 121 6.05 9.45 -3.19
CA VAL A 121 5.16 8.41 -2.68
C VAL A 121 5.20 8.43 -1.16
N ALA A 122 4.05 8.48 -0.53
CA ALA A 122 3.88 8.52 0.91
C ALA A 122 3.27 7.21 1.43
N THR A 123 3.56 6.86 2.68
CA THR A 123 2.92 5.76 3.41
C THR A 123 2.94 6.08 4.89
N ASP A 124 2.00 5.53 5.63
CA ASP A 124 1.66 5.92 7.00
C ASP A 124 1.46 4.67 7.87
N PRO A 125 2.45 3.75 7.95
CA PRO A 125 2.31 2.56 8.78
C PRO A 125 2.09 2.92 10.25
N HIS A 126 1.35 2.08 10.96
CA HIS A 126 1.25 2.17 12.42
C HIS A 126 2.66 2.21 13.06
N PRO A 127 2.94 3.09 14.04
CA PRO A 127 4.28 3.25 14.63
C PRO A 127 4.87 1.96 15.20
N ASP A 128 4.03 1.12 15.79
CA ASP A 128 4.44 -0.19 16.34
C ASP A 128 4.59 -1.30 15.28
N ASN A 129 4.26 -1.04 14.01
CA ASN A 129 4.41 -2.02 12.94
C ASN A 129 5.86 -2.03 12.40
N ALA A 130 6.80 -2.47 13.25
CA ALA A 130 8.22 -2.53 12.94
C ALA A 130 8.53 -3.28 11.63
N ARG A 131 7.70 -4.27 11.27
CA ARG A 131 7.82 -5.04 10.02
C ARG A 131 7.52 -4.19 8.79
N ALA A 132 6.40 -3.47 8.80
CA ALA A 132 6.03 -2.57 7.71
C ALA A 132 7.07 -1.46 7.58
N ILE A 133 7.50 -0.85 8.69
CA ILE A 133 8.53 0.20 8.71
C ILE A 133 9.86 -0.32 8.13
N ALA A 134 10.29 -1.52 8.50
CA ALA A 134 11.51 -2.12 7.96
C ALA A 134 11.42 -2.36 6.44
N VAL A 135 10.25 -2.77 5.93
CA VAL A 135 10.01 -2.90 4.49
C VAL A 135 10.03 -1.53 3.80
N CYS A 136 9.39 -0.51 4.37
CA CYS A 136 9.39 0.85 3.86
C CYS A 136 10.82 1.40 3.76
N ARG A 137 11.64 1.24 4.80
CA ARG A 137 13.07 1.65 4.79
C ARG A 137 13.87 0.97 3.67
N LYS A 138 13.67 -0.33 3.44
CA LYS A 138 14.33 -1.06 2.33
C LYS A 138 13.95 -0.51 0.95
N LEU A 139 12.79 0.15 0.85
CA LEU A 139 12.25 0.74 -0.36
C LEU A 139 12.60 2.24 -0.51
N GLY A 140 13.43 2.77 0.39
CA GLY A 140 13.88 4.16 0.35
C GLY A 140 12.91 5.14 1.00
N PHE A 141 11.88 4.67 1.71
CA PHE A 141 11.07 5.57 2.54
C PHE A 141 11.85 5.99 3.79
N VAL A 142 11.75 7.28 4.10
CA VAL A 142 12.28 7.88 5.32
C VAL A 142 11.14 8.51 6.12
N PRO A 143 11.16 8.46 7.46
CA PRO A 143 10.20 9.21 8.26
C PRO A 143 10.26 10.71 7.91
N SER A 144 9.10 11.33 7.70
CA SER A 144 9.00 12.78 7.44
C SER A 144 8.60 13.60 8.66
N GLY A 145 8.33 12.93 9.78
CA GLY A 145 7.94 13.54 11.03
C GLY A 145 7.88 12.50 12.16
N PRO A 146 7.57 12.93 13.40
CA PRO A 146 7.29 12.02 14.49
C PRO A 146 5.99 11.24 14.24
N PRO A 147 5.73 10.15 15.00
CA PRO A 147 4.40 9.55 15.05
C PRO A 147 3.32 10.58 15.35
N GLN A 148 2.16 10.45 14.70
CA GLN A 148 1.04 11.36 14.86
C GLN A 148 -0.30 10.61 14.91
N GLU A 149 -1.26 11.17 15.63
CA GLU A 149 -2.66 10.72 15.62
C GLU A 149 -3.39 11.37 14.44
N THR A 150 -4.17 10.57 13.72
CA THR A 150 -4.99 11.02 12.59
C THR A 150 -6.42 10.49 12.72
N ALA A 151 -7.31 10.93 11.84
CA ALA A 151 -8.66 10.36 11.74
C ALA A 151 -8.67 8.85 11.44
N TRP A 152 -7.55 8.29 10.94
CA TRP A 152 -7.38 6.87 10.61
C TRP A 152 -6.56 6.10 11.65
N GLY A 153 -6.21 6.75 12.77
CA GLY A 153 -5.42 6.18 13.86
C GLY A 153 -3.97 6.67 13.89
N PRO A 154 -3.14 6.07 14.76
CA PRO A 154 -1.74 6.42 14.91
C PRO A 154 -0.92 5.98 13.70
N ILE A 155 -0.11 6.89 13.18
CA ILE A 155 0.75 6.65 12.03
C ILE A 155 2.18 7.10 12.30
N LEU A 156 3.13 6.53 11.55
CA LEU A 156 4.45 7.10 11.33
C LEU A 156 4.53 7.56 9.87
N PRO A 157 4.46 8.87 9.57
CA PRO A 157 4.48 9.33 8.18
C PRO A 157 5.86 9.08 7.57
N MET A 158 5.89 8.42 6.42
CA MET A 158 7.13 8.09 5.69
C MET A 158 7.00 8.45 4.20
N LEU A 159 8.07 8.99 3.63
CA LEU A 159 8.11 9.47 2.24
C LEU A 159 9.25 8.83 1.46
N ALA A 160 8.98 8.46 0.21
CA ALA A 160 9.97 8.11 -0.80
C ALA A 160 9.93 9.14 -1.93
N ARG A 161 11.10 9.56 -2.41
CA ARG A 161 11.24 10.52 -3.51
C ARG A 161 11.78 9.84 -4.75
N ARG A 162 11.41 10.38 -5.92
CA ARG A 162 11.94 9.90 -7.19
C ARG A 162 13.47 10.05 -7.20
N PRO A 163 14.25 8.99 -7.54
CA PRO A 163 15.69 9.11 -7.68
C PRO A 163 16.05 10.14 -8.77
N GLY A 164 16.93 11.09 -8.46
CA GLY A 164 17.40 12.11 -9.41
C GLY A 164 16.67 13.45 -9.37
N GLN A 165 15.89 13.73 -8.33
CA GLN A 165 15.53 15.10 -7.91
C GLN A 165 16.43 15.58 -6.79
#